data_AF-A0A847EL31-F1
#
_entry.id   AF-A0A847EL31-F1
#
_cell.length_a   1.000
_cell.length_b   1.000
_cell.length_c   1.000
_cell.angle_alpha   90.00
_cell.angle_beta   90.00
_cell.angle_gamma   90.00
#
_symmetry.space_group_name_H-M   'P 1'
#
loop_
_entity.id
_entity.type
_entity.pdbx_description
1 polymer ?
#
loop_
_entity_poly.entity_id
_entity_poly.type
_entity_poly.pdbx_seq_one_letter_code
_entity_poly.pdbx_strand_id
1 'polypeptide(L)' 'MGFDPNINIVADGWEKDFGSRDEAYAWLWQLRPTGSDVISPVFKKNTDKWLTENKNGGITFRRETRSWVIWFRPSLPDLW' A
#
# COMPACT_ATOMS: atom_id res chain seq x y z
N MET A 1 -11.69 32.83 -14.16
CA MET A 1 -10.62 31.92 -13.70
C MET A 1 -11.27 30.58 -13.33
N GLY A 2 -11.49 29.71 -14.32
CA GLY A 2 -11.99 28.36 -14.09
C GLY A 2 -10.83 27.39 -14.29
N PHE A 3 -10.31 26.81 -13.22
CA PHE A 3 -9.37 25.70 -13.33
C PHE A 3 -10.19 24.44 -13.60
N ASP A 4 -9.87 23.73 -14.68
CA ASP A 4 -10.45 22.43 -15.01
C ASP A 4 -9.43 21.33 -14.65
N PRO A 5 -9.38 20.89 -13.37
CA PRO A 5 -8.44 19.85 -12.96
C PRO A 5 -8.93 18.49 -13.46
N ASN A 6 -8.10 17.83 -14.26
CA ASN A 6 -8.32 16.42 -14.56
C ASN A 6 -7.77 15.58 -13.39
N ILE A 7 -8.65 15.03 -12.56
CA ILE A 7 -8.30 14.19 -11.41
C ILE A 7 -8.48 12.72 -11.79
N ASN A 8 -7.39 11.97 -11.81
CA ASN A 8 -7.42 10.52 -11.97
C ASN A 8 -7.01 9.85 -10.66
N ILE A 9 -7.90 9.01 -10.12
CA ILE A 9 -7.60 8.14 -8.97
C ILE A 9 -7.07 6.83 -9.53
N VAL A 10 -5.79 6.56 -9.32
CA VAL A 10 -5.17 5.29 -9.72
C VAL A 10 -5.13 4.37 -8.51
N ALA A 11 -5.75 3.19 -8.64
CA ALA A 11 -5.59 2.11 -7.69
C ALA A 11 -4.20 1.49 -7.91
N ASP A 12 -3.38 1.52 -6.87
CA ASP A 12 -2.06 0.91 -6.85
C ASP A 12 -1.97 0.04 -5.60
N GLY A 13 -0.96 -0.81 -5.48
CA GLY A 13 -0.80 -1.61 -4.29
C GLY A 13 0.36 -2.58 -4.36
N TRP A 14 0.62 -3.17 -3.20
CA TRP A 14 1.60 -4.23 -3.06
C TRP A 14 0.89 -5.53 -2.71
N GLU A 15 1.20 -6.59 -3.46
CA GLU A 15 0.71 -7.94 -3.20
C GLU A 15 1.89 -8.92 -3.13
N LYS A 16 1.85 -9.82 -2.13
CA LYS A 16 2.84 -10.91 -2.00
C LYS A 16 2.22 -12.11 -1.29
N ASP A 17 2.48 -13.30 -1.83
CA ASP A 17 2.06 -14.57 -1.24
C ASP A 17 3.13 -15.15 -0.30
N PHE A 18 2.65 -15.83 0.74
CA PHE A 18 3.41 -16.52 1.77
C PHE A 18 2.79 -17.90 2.04
N GLY A 19 3.59 -18.83 2.56
CA GLY A 19 3.10 -20.15 2.98
C GLY A 19 2.32 -20.11 4.30
N SER A 20 2.57 -19.12 5.16
CA SER A 20 1.89 -18.97 6.45
C SER A 20 1.84 -17.53 6.95
N ARG A 21 0.99 -17.26 7.96
CA ARG A 21 0.92 -15.95 8.62
C ARG A 21 2.22 -15.60 9.35
N ASP A 22 2.86 -16.56 10.01
CA ASP A 22 4.11 -16.31 10.73
C ASP A 22 5.26 -15.96 9.79
N GLU A 23 5.30 -16.57 8.59
CA GLU A 23 6.24 -16.19 7.54
C GLU A 23 6.01 -14.74 7.07
N ALA A 24 4.74 -14.36 6.85
CA ALA A 24 4.39 -12.99 6.49
C ALA A 24 4.79 -12.00 7.59
N TYR A 25 4.56 -12.33 8.87
CA TYR A 25 4.98 -11.48 10.00
C TYR A 25 6.48 -11.29 10.07
N ALA A 26 7.26 -12.37 9.92
CA ALA A 26 8.71 -12.30 9.94
C ALA A 26 9.25 -11.43 8.80
N TRP A 27 8.70 -11.59 7.59
CA TRP A 27 9.10 -10.78 6.45
C TRP A 27 8.74 -9.29 6.63
N LEU A 28 7.52 -8.99 7.11
CA LEU A 28 7.08 -7.61 7.34
C LEU A 28 7.84 -6.95 8.51
N TRP A 29 8.27 -7.71 9.51
CA TRP A 29 9.06 -7.21 10.63
C TRP A 29 10.44 -6.71 10.17
N GLN A 30 11.05 -7.36 9.16
CA GLN A 30 12.33 -6.93 8.58
C GLN A 30 12.24 -5.57 7.87
N LEU A 31 11.08 -5.18 7.35
CA LEU A 31 10.91 -3.92 6.61
C LEU A 31 11.09 -2.66 7.48
N ARG A 32 10.92 -2.79 8.80
CA ARG A 32 11.13 -1.71 9.77
C ARG A 32 11.91 -2.26 10.95
N PRO A 33 13.25 -2.11 10.98
CA PRO A 33 14.03 -2.48 12.15
C PRO A 33 13.59 -1.63 13.34
N THR A 34 12.85 -2.24 14.26
CA THR A 34 12.38 -1.63 15.50
C THR A 34 13.40 -1.76 16.64
N GLY A 35 14.53 -2.41 16.38
CA GLY A 35 15.56 -2.73 17.38
C GLY A 35 15.19 -3.88 18.31
N SER A 36 14.06 -4.54 18.09
CA SER A 36 13.61 -5.73 18.84
C SER A 36 13.61 -6.95 17.93
N ASP A 37 14.26 -8.02 18.36
CA ASP A 37 14.23 -9.32 17.67
C ASP A 37 12.92 -10.08 17.93
N VAL A 38 12.11 -9.62 18.89
CA VAL A 38 10.82 -10.21 19.22
C VAL A 38 9.69 -9.51 18.45
N ILE A 39 8.96 -10.29 17.65
CA ILE A 39 7.75 -9.80 16.96
C ILE A 39 6.66 -9.57 17.99
N SER A 40 6.25 -8.30 18.14
CA SER A 40 5.20 -7.93 19.10
C SER A 40 3.85 -8.55 18.74
N PRO A 41 3.07 -9.06 19.73
CA PRO A 41 1.69 -9.50 19.50
C PRO A 41 0.79 -8.40 18.91
N VAL A 42 1.07 -7.13 19.28
CA VAL A 42 0.36 -5.96 18.73
C VAL A 42 0.65 -5.80 17.24
N PHE A 43 1.90 -6.06 16.83
CA PHE A 43 2.26 -6.03 15.41
C PHE A 43 1.52 -7.10 14.62
N LYS A 44 1.45 -8.33 15.13
CA LYS A 44 0.68 -9.42 14.49
C LYS A 44 -0.79 -9.02 14.33
N LYS A 45 -1.43 -8.57 15.41
CA LYS A 45 -2.84 -8.12 15.40
C LYS A 45 -3.11 -6.99 14.40
N ASN A 46 -2.21 -6.01 14.35
CA ASN A 46 -2.36 -4.91 13.41
C ASN A 46 -2.19 -5.39 11.96
N THR A 47 -1.28 -6.34 11.76
CA THR A 47 -0.90 -6.86 10.44
C THR A 47 -1.96 -7.78 9.84
N ASP A 48 -2.68 -8.51 10.69
CA ASP A 48 -3.65 -9.54 10.31
C ASP A 48 -4.73 -9.04 9.34
N LYS A 49 -5.13 -7.77 9.45
CA LYS A 49 -6.16 -7.18 8.55
C LYS A 49 -5.72 -7.04 7.10
N TRP A 50 -4.43 -7.17 6.81
CA TRP A 50 -3.87 -7.13 5.45
C TRP A 50 -3.46 -8.53 4.94
N LEU A 51 -3.70 -9.58 5.74
CA LEU A 51 -3.37 -10.97 5.42
C LEU A 51 -4.65 -11.78 5.16
N THR A 52 -4.83 -12.24 3.93
CA THR A 52 -5.99 -13.05 3.52
C THR A 52 -5.55 -14.44 3.08
N GLU A 53 -6.37 -15.45 3.32
CA GLU A 53 -6.11 -16.80 2.81
C GLU A 53 -6.23 -16.83 1.28
N ASN A 54 -5.27 -17.48 0.62
CA ASN A 54 -5.27 -17.64 -0.83
C ASN A 54 -5.86 -18.99 -1.23
N LYS A 55 -6.20 -19.13 -2.53
CA LYS A 55 -6.83 -20.36 -3.06
C LYS A 55 -5.94 -21.61 -2.95
N ASN A 56 -4.64 -21.42 -2.73
CA ASN A 56 -3.65 -22.49 -2.63
C ASN A 56 -3.38 -22.89 -1.17
N GLY A 57 -4.13 -22.35 -0.20
CA GLY A 57 -3.97 -22.63 1.23
C GLY A 57 -2.84 -21.85 1.93
N GLY A 58 -2.23 -20.89 1.24
CA GLY A 58 -1.28 -19.92 1.80
C GLY A 58 -1.93 -18.60 2.19
N ILE A 59 -1.11 -17.58 2.44
CA ILE A 59 -1.53 -16.25 2.86
C ILE A 59 -1.06 -15.21 1.84
N THR A 60 -1.97 -14.40 1.35
CA THR A 60 -1.67 -13.22 0.55
C THR A 60 -1.65 -11.98 1.44
N PHE A 61 -0.53 -11.27 1.44
CA PHE A 61 -0.46 -9.90 1.94
C PHE A 61 -0.86 -8.94 0.83
N ARG A 62 -1.89 -8.11 1.08
CA ARG A 62 -2.36 -7.10 0.14
C ARG A 62 -2.48 -5.74 0.81
N ARG A 63 -1.81 -4.75 0.25
CA ARG A 63 -1.93 -3.35 0.67
C ARG A 63 -2.25 -2.47 -0.51
N GLU A 64 -3.50 -2.02 -0.58
CA GLU A 64 -3.95 -1.08 -1.60
C GLU A 64 -3.61 0.35 -1.18
N THR A 65 -3.09 1.11 -2.14
CA THR A 65 -2.83 2.54 -2.05
C THR A 65 -3.62 3.26 -3.13
N ARG A 66 -4.11 4.46 -2.83
CA ARG A 66 -4.77 5.31 -3.80
C ARG A 66 -3.86 6.49 -4.09
N SER A 67 -3.46 6.62 -5.34
CA SER A 67 -2.66 7.74 -5.82
C SER A 67 -3.54 8.71 -6.59
N TRP A 68 -3.33 10.00 -6.37
CA TRP A 68 -4.08 11.07 -7.04
C TRP A 68 -3.16 11.73 -8.05
N VAL A 69 -3.53 11.66 -9.33
CA VAL A 69 -2.82 12.38 -10.38
C VAL A 69 -3.67 13.59 -10.76
N ILE A 70 -3.13 14.78 -10.54
CA ILE A 70 -3.77 16.06 -10.87
C ILE A 70 -2.94 16.74 -11.94
N TRP A 71 -3.57 17.03 -13.08
CA TRP A 71 -2.96 17.82 -14.15
C TRP A 71 -3.64 19.18 -14.24
N PHE A 72 -2.84 20.23 -14.39
CA PHE A 72 -3.32 21.57 -14.66
C PHE A 72 -2.83 22.00 -16.04
N ARG A 73 -3.72 22.55 -16.86
CA ARG A 73 -3.28 23.36 -18.01
C ARG A 73 -2.89 24.73 -17.49
N PRO A 74 -1.63 25.19 -17.67
CA PRO A 74 -1.30 26.57 -17.40
C PRO A 74 -2.05 27.43 -18.43
N SER A 75 -2.94 28.31 -17.96
CA SER A 75 -3.39 29.44 -18.78
C SER A 75 -2.22 30.42 -18.83
N LEU A 76 -1.36 30.30 -19.84
CA LEU A 76 -0.49 31.42 -20.18
C LEU A 76 -1.42 32.58 -20.56
N PRO A 77 -1.27 33.78 -19.98
CA PRO A 77 -1.99 34.95 -20.49
C PRO A 77 -1.61 35.10 -21.96
N ASP A 78 -2.60 35.29 -22.84
CA ASP A 78 -2.37 35.58 -24.26
C ASP A 78 -1.50 36.84 -24.35
N LEU A 79 -0.20 36.64 -24.52
CA LEU A 79 0.80 37.68 -24.77
C LEU A 79 1.16 37.66 -26.25
N TRP A 80 0.16 37.81 -27.14
CA TRP A 80 0.35 38.19 -28.53
C TRP A 80 -0.84 39.02 -29.01
#